data_AF-U1I9X0-F1
#
_entry.id   AF-U1I9X0-F1
#
_cell.length_a   1.000
_cell.length_b   1.000
_cell.length_c   1.000
_cell.angle_alpha   90.00
_cell.angle_beta   90.00
_cell.angle_gamma   90.00
#
_symmetry.space_group_name_H-M   'P 1'
#
loop_
_entity.id
_entity.type
_entity.pdbx_description
1 polymer ?
#
loop_
_entity_poly.entity_id
_entity_poly.type
_entity_poly.pdbx_seq_one_letter_code
_entity_poly.pdbx_strand_id
1 'polypeptide(L)'
;MPYRSTEINRNSGWASRRLSIDPLVLDLNGDGVRLSRYSENSILFDIDNDGGSLEQTGWFSATDGVLVRDLNNNGKIDNIAEMFSEYYGGKAGSQGESGEKRYMNGFEALQ
;
A
#
# COMPACT_ATOMS: atom_id res chain seq x y z
N MET A 1 19.14 -7.44 -9.67
CA MET A 1 19.82 -6.12 -9.65
C MET A 1 19.03 -5.23 -8.69
N PRO A 2 19.64 -4.56 -7.70
CA PRO A 2 18.84 -3.78 -6.76
C PRO A 2 18.31 -2.52 -7.46
N TYR A 3 16.99 -2.33 -7.37
CA TYR A 3 16.32 -1.12 -7.82
C TYR A 3 16.81 0.04 -6.94
N ARG A 4 17.46 1.04 -7.55
CA ARG A 4 17.97 2.21 -6.85
C ARG A 4 16.79 3.17 -6.70
N SER A 5 16.28 3.33 -5.49
CA SER A 5 15.29 4.37 -5.20
C SER A 5 15.90 5.74 -5.50
N THR A 6 15.23 6.52 -6.35
CA THR A 6 15.54 7.94 -6.53
C THR A 6 15.28 8.62 -5.19
N GLU A 7 16.32 9.12 -4.54
CA GLU A 7 16.17 9.93 -3.33
C GLU A 7 15.42 11.22 -3.69
N ILE A 8 14.15 11.30 -3.30
CA ILE A 8 13.38 12.54 -3.38
C ILE A 8 13.57 13.29 -2.06
N ASN A 9 14.19 14.46 -2.18
CA ASN A 9 14.38 15.54 -1.22
C ASN A 9 13.46 15.49 0.02
N ARG A 10 13.97 14.96 1.14
CA ARG A 10 13.28 14.95 2.44
C ARG A 10 13.46 16.32 3.11
N ASN A 11 12.62 17.28 2.74
CA ASN A 11 12.56 18.55 3.45
C ASN A 11 11.72 18.35 4.74
N SER A 12 12.39 18.46 5.87
CA SER A 12 11.87 18.34 7.23
C SER A 12 10.81 19.40 7.55
N GLY A 13 9.69 18.98 8.15
CA GLY A 13 8.71 19.85 8.81
C GLY A 13 7.27 19.69 8.29
N TRP A 14 6.49 18.81 8.93
CA TRP A 14 5.03 18.66 8.78
C TRP A 14 4.48 18.59 7.35
N ALA A 15 5.29 18.14 6.39
CA ALA A 15 4.80 17.80 5.06
C ALA A 15 4.10 16.45 5.16
N SER A 16 2.81 16.39 4.85
CA SER A 16 2.10 15.13 4.66
C SER A 16 2.85 14.33 3.60
N ARG A 17 3.50 13.23 4.00
CA ARG A 17 4.27 12.38 3.10
C ARG A 17 3.28 11.70 2.16
N ARG A 18 3.14 12.23 0.94
CA ARG A 18 2.36 11.58 -0.11
C ARG A 18 3.14 10.41 -0.64
N LEU A 19 2.67 9.22 -0.32
CA LEU A 19 3.21 7.97 -0.81
C LEU A 19 2.43 7.57 -2.07
N SER A 20 3.13 7.20 -3.13
CA SER A 20 2.53 6.56 -4.30
C SER A 20 2.77 5.07 -4.17
N ILE A 21 1.68 4.34 -3.93
CA ILE A 21 1.67 2.91 -3.65
C ILE A 21 0.59 2.30 -4.55
N ASP A 22 0.94 1.22 -5.23
CA ASP A 22 0.12 0.64 -6.30
C ASP A 22 -0.19 -0.84 -6.00
N PRO A 23 -1.21 -1.12 -5.16
CA PRO A 23 -1.71 -2.47 -4.97
C PRO A 23 -2.45 -2.96 -6.23
N LEU A 24 -2.43 -4.26 -6.46
CA LEU A 24 -3.18 -4.87 -7.55
C LEU A 24 -4.68 -4.88 -7.24
N VAL A 25 -5.42 -3.99 -7.90
CA VAL A 25 -6.89 -3.87 -7.82
C VAL A 25 -7.54 -4.57 -9.02
N LEU A 26 -8.64 -5.27 -8.77
CA LEU A 26 -9.43 -6.00 -9.75
C LEU A 26 -10.80 -5.37 -9.91
N ASP A 27 -11.18 -5.07 -11.14
CA ASP A 27 -12.56 -4.77 -11.52
C ASP A 27 -13.37 -6.07 -11.54
N LEU A 28 -14.39 -6.18 -10.68
CA LEU A 28 -15.19 -7.40 -10.52
C LEU A 28 -16.56 -7.32 -11.19
N ASN A 29 -17.01 -6.13 -11.59
CA ASN A 29 -18.32 -5.88 -12.18
C ASN A 29 -18.25 -5.38 -13.64
N GLY A 30 -17.05 -5.19 -14.18
CA GLY A 30 -16.79 -4.94 -15.59
C GLY A 30 -17.01 -3.49 -16.04
N ASP A 31 -16.94 -2.52 -15.12
CA ASP A 31 -17.14 -1.10 -15.43
C ASP A 31 -15.93 -0.21 -15.13
N GLY A 32 -14.76 -0.84 -14.96
CA GLY A 32 -13.47 -0.23 -14.67
C GLY A 32 -13.27 0.03 -13.18
N VAL A 33 -12.00 -0.04 -12.75
CA VAL A 33 -11.62 0.23 -11.36
C VAL A 33 -12.00 1.66 -10.94
N ARG A 34 -12.64 1.77 -9.78
CA ARG A 34 -12.97 3.07 -9.16
C ARG A 34 -12.30 3.22 -7.81
N LEU A 35 -11.67 4.39 -7.61
CA LEU A 35 -10.98 4.74 -6.39
C LEU A 35 -11.60 5.98 -5.74
N SER A 36 -11.76 5.96 -4.42
CA SER A 36 -12.02 7.15 -3.63
C SER A 36 -10.74 7.97 -3.51
N ARG A 37 -10.91 9.30 -3.49
CA ARG A 37 -9.79 10.22 -3.22
C ARG A 37 -9.59 10.31 -1.71
N TYR A 38 -8.33 10.23 -1.26
CA TYR A 38 -8.01 10.44 0.15
C TYR A 38 -8.48 11.82 0.66
N SER A 39 -8.59 12.82 -0.22
CA SER A 39 -9.06 14.17 0.15
C SER A 39 -10.58 14.29 0.33
N GLU A 40 -11.36 13.29 -0.07
CA GLU A 40 -12.83 13.36 -0.07
C GLU A 40 -13.45 12.28 0.81
N ASN A 41 -13.07 11.02 0.59
CA ASN A 41 -13.61 9.85 1.28
C ASN A 41 -12.47 8.86 1.58
N SER A 42 -11.53 9.30 2.40
CA SER A 42 -10.40 8.47 2.82
C SER A 42 -10.81 7.40 3.82
N ILE A 43 -9.98 6.36 3.87
CA ILE A 43 -9.88 5.48 5.03
C ILE A 43 -8.52 5.66 5.71
N LEU A 44 -8.37 5.02 6.87
CA LEU A 44 -7.09 4.88 7.57
C LEU A 44 -6.61 3.45 7.41
N PHE A 45 -5.39 3.28 6.91
CA PHE A 45 -4.77 1.98 6.66
C PHE A 45 -3.24 2.12 6.73
N ASP A 46 -2.53 1.12 7.24
CA ASP A 46 -1.07 1.07 7.20
C ASP A 46 -0.64 0.80 5.76
N ILE A 47 -0.47 1.88 5.00
CA ILE A 47 -0.32 1.82 3.54
C ILE A 47 1.14 1.66 3.14
N ASP A 48 2.10 1.94 4.02
CA ASP A 48 3.54 1.81 3.75
C ASP A 48 4.29 0.86 4.69
N ASN A 49 3.57 0.07 5.48
CA ASN A 49 4.08 -0.96 6.37
C ASN A 49 5.12 -0.41 7.35
N ASP A 50 4.85 0.75 7.97
CA ASP A 50 5.81 1.43 8.86
C ASP A 50 5.79 0.93 10.32
N GLY A 51 4.97 -0.10 10.60
CA GLY A 51 4.84 -0.70 11.91
C GLY A 51 3.51 -0.39 12.59
N GLY A 52 2.43 -0.24 11.81
CA GLY A 52 1.07 -0.06 12.30
C GLY A 52 0.61 1.39 12.47
N SER A 53 1.38 2.38 12.00
CA SER A 53 0.80 3.72 11.80
C SER A 53 -0.25 3.64 10.70
N LEU A 54 -1.28 4.47 10.81
CA LEU A 54 -2.36 4.49 9.82
C LEU A 54 -2.31 5.80 9.05
N GLU A 55 -2.22 5.69 7.73
CA GLU A 55 -2.21 6.83 6.84
C GLU A 55 -3.59 7.04 6.22
N GLN A 56 -3.90 8.31 6.00
CA GLN A 56 -5.07 8.69 5.22
C GLN A 56 -4.84 8.32 3.76
N THR A 57 -5.58 7.33 3.26
CA THR A 57 -5.44 6.84 1.88
C THR A 57 -6.78 6.78 1.14
N GLY A 58 -6.70 6.78 -0.19
CA GLY A 58 -7.84 6.48 -1.06
C GLY A 58 -8.13 4.98 -1.05
N TRP A 59 -9.33 4.59 -1.44
CA TRP A 59 -9.77 3.19 -1.36
C TRP A 59 -10.50 2.74 -2.62
N PHE A 60 -10.42 1.46 -2.95
CA PHE A 60 -11.21 0.87 -4.02
C PHE A 60 -12.69 0.85 -3.67
N SER A 61 -13.55 0.88 -4.69
CA SER A 61 -15.00 0.84 -4.51
C SER A 61 -15.46 -0.53 -3.98
N ALA A 62 -16.68 -0.59 -3.42
CA ALA A 62 -17.24 -1.84 -2.93
C ALA A 62 -17.58 -2.86 -4.04
N THR A 63 -17.54 -2.45 -5.31
CA THR A 63 -17.73 -3.33 -6.47
C THR A 63 -16.42 -3.80 -7.09
N ASP A 64 -15.29 -3.26 -6.63
CA ASP A 64 -13.94 -3.69 -6.99
C ASP A 64 -13.36 -4.57 -5.86
N GLY A 65 -12.24 -5.25 -6.16
CA GLY A 65 -11.55 -6.08 -5.18
C GLY A 65 -10.04 -5.90 -5.22
N VAL A 66 -9.38 -6.47 -4.22
CA VAL A 66 -7.92 -6.51 -4.10
C VAL A 66 -7.48 -7.94 -3.83
N LEU A 67 -6.35 -8.33 -4.39
CA LEU A 67 -5.75 -9.62 -4.07
C LEU A 67 -4.95 -9.49 -2.77
N VAL A 68 -5.27 -10.36 -1.81
CA VAL A 68 -4.71 -10.33 -0.45
C VAL A 68 -4.38 -11.73 0.03
N ARG A 69 -3.48 -11.80 1.00
CA ARG A 69 -3.21 -13.00 1.79
C ARG A 69 -2.86 -12.55 3.20
N ASP A 70 -3.63 -13.02 4.17
CA ASP A 70 -3.29 -12.91 5.58
C ASP A 70 -2.00 -13.70 5.82
N LEU A 71 -0.89 -12.98 6.04
CA LEU A 71 0.45 -13.58 6.15
C LEU A 71 0.76 -13.97 7.59
N ASN A 72 0.10 -13.33 8.55
CA ASN A 72 0.34 -13.53 9.98
C ASN A 72 -0.73 -14.43 10.65
N ASN A 73 -1.75 -14.84 9.90
CA ASN A 73 -2.88 -15.68 10.30
C ASN A 73 -3.73 -15.08 11.45
N ASN A 74 -3.89 -13.76 11.48
CA ASN A 74 -4.68 -13.09 12.53
C ASN A 74 -6.17 -12.88 12.16
N GLY A 75 -6.57 -13.32 10.96
CA GLY A 75 -7.94 -13.20 10.44
C GLY A 75 -8.28 -11.82 9.90
N LYS A 76 -7.29 -10.95 9.67
CA LYS A 76 -7.43 -9.60 9.15
C LYS A 76 -6.38 -9.34 8.09
N ILE A 77 -6.67 -8.37 7.23
CA ILE A 77 -5.69 -7.74 6.35
C ILE A 77 -5.48 -6.36 6.95
N ASP A 78 -4.40 -6.18 7.70
CA ASP A 78 -4.22 -4.99 8.54
C ASP A 78 -3.13 -4.03 8.06
N ASN A 79 -2.35 -4.44 7.04
CA ASN A 79 -1.35 -3.59 6.41
C ASN A 79 -1.10 -3.98 4.94
N ILE A 80 -0.43 -3.10 4.21
CA ILE A 80 -0.13 -3.27 2.77
C ILE A 80 0.74 -4.48 2.45
N ALA A 81 1.50 -5.02 3.42
CA ALA A 81 2.35 -6.20 3.20
C ALA A 81 1.52 -7.48 2.99
N GLU A 82 0.24 -7.45 3.29
CA GLU A 82 -0.70 -8.54 3.08
C GLU A 82 -1.51 -8.38 1.78
N MET A 83 -1.28 -7.30 1.04
CA MET A 83 -1.87 -7.04 -0.27
C MET A 83 -0.81 -7.17 -1.36
N PHE A 84 -1.20 -7.69 -2.53
CA PHE A 84 -0.28 -7.80 -3.66
C PHE A 84 0.10 -6.41 -4.16
N SER A 85 1.32 -5.99 -3.86
CA SER A 85 1.83 -4.64 -4.02
C SER A 85 3.37 -4.69 -3.98
N GLU A 86 4.02 -3.53 -4.09
CA GLU A 86 5.45 -3.38 -3.83
C GLU A 86 5.89 -3.83 -2.42
N TYR A 87 5.00 -3.76 -1.42
CA TYR A 87 5.28 -4.13 -0.02
C TYR A 87 4.95 -5.59 0.32
N TYR A 88 4.40 -6.37 -0.60
CA TYR A 88 3.88 -7.71 -0.30
C TYR A 88 4.92 -8.62 0.38
N GLY A 89 4.64 -9.09 1.59
CA GLY A 89 5.54 -9.88 2.43
C GLY A 89 6.83 -9.17 2.84
N GLY A 90 6.90 -7.85 2.74
CA GLY A 90 8.01 -7.02 3.19
C GLY A 90 8.03 -6.89 4.71
N LYS A 91 9.23 -6.73 5.28
CA LYS A 91 9.36 -6.44 6.71
C LYS A 91 8.84 -5.04 7.03
N ALA A 92 8.17 -4.92 8.18
CA ALA A 92 7.73 -3.64 8.69
C ALA A 92 8.92 -2.70 8.92
N GLY A 93 8.69 -1.42 8.66
CA GLY A 93 9.61 -0.33 8.95
C GLY A 93 9.66 -0.04 10.45
N SER A 94 10.41 1.00 10.81
CA SER A 94 10.49 1.44 12.20
C SER A 94 10.89 2.90 12.28
N GLN A 95 10.57 3.55 13.40
CA GLN A 95 10.94 4.95 13.66
C GLN A 95 10.42 5.94 12.58
N GLY A 96 9.25 5.66 12.01
CA GLY A 96 8.62 6.49 10.97
C GLY A 96 9.18 6.28 9.56
N GLU A 97 10.04 5.28 9.38
CA GLU A 97 10.46 4.81 8.06
C GLU A 97 9.48 3.76 7.54
N SER A 98 9.18 3.82 6.24
CA SER A 98 8.34 2.82 5.59
C SER A 98 8.99 1.44 5.60
N GLY A 99 8.17 0.40 5.45
CA GLY A 99 8.61 -0.97 5.33
C GLY A 99 9.39 -1.29 4.06
N GLU A 100 9.83 -2.54 3.98
CA GLU A 100 10.58 -3.06 2.85
C GLU A 100 9.69 -3.22 1.60
N LYS A 101 10.10 -2.59 0.50
CA LYS A 101 9.55 -2.87 -0.84
C LYS A 101 10.30 -4.03 -1.46
N ARG A 102 9.61 -5.15 -1.69
CA ARG A 102 10.18 -6.37 -2.30
C ARG A 102 9.97 -6.43 -3.80
N TYR A 103 8.95 -5.74 -4.31
CA TYR A 103 8.54 -5.78 -5.71
C TYR A 103 8.47 -4.39 -6.32
N MET A 104 8.53 -4.30 -7.65
CA MET A 104 8.40 -3.01 -8.36
C MET A 104 6.94 -2.53 -8.46
N ASN A 105 5.97 -3.45 -8.40
CA ASN A 105 4.52 -3.19 -8.49
C ASN A 105 3.73 -4.45 -8.06
N GLY A 106 2.41 -4.37 -8.05
CA GLY A 106 1.52 -5.48 -7.70
C GLY A 106 1.53 -6.67 -8.67
N PHE A 107 1.90 -6.49 -9.95
CA PHE A 107 2.01 -7.60 -10.91
C PHE A 107 3.25 -8.47 -10.64
N GLU A 108 4.37 -7.84 -10.30
CA GLU A 108 5.60 -8.53 -9.89
C GLU A 108 5.44 -9.33 -8.59
N ALA A 109 4.44 -9.01 -7.78
CA ALA A 109 4.13 -9.76 -6.56
C ALA A 109 3.43 -11.10 -6.84
N LEU A 110 3.03 -11.40 -8.09
CA LEU A 110 2.31 -12.63 -8.48
C LEU A 110 3.23 -13.83 -8.82
N GLN A 111 4.55 -13.63 -8.86
CA GLN A 111 5.52 -14.62 -9.38
C GLN A 111 6.01 -15.65 -8.35
#